data_AF-B1I081-F1
#
_entry.id   AF-B1I081-F1
#
_cell.length_a   1.000
_cell.length_b   1.000
_cell.length_c   1.000
_cell.angle_alpha   90.00
_cell.angle_beta   90.00
_cell.angle_gamma   90.00
#
_symmetry.space_group_name_H-M   'P 1'
#
loop_
_entity.id
_entity.type
_entity.pdbx_description
1 polymer ?
#
loop_
_entity_poly.entity_id
_entity_poly.type
_entity_poly.pdbx_seq_one_letter_code
_entity_poly.pdbx_strand_id
1 'polypeptide(L)'
;METAPQEIFDLTLAKKTENEKELENAYRRIPDEYHDFIVLLEQKIKITDSRYFLAEEFITMGAYQDEKGIYLKIKKPYMTVDGRIRMARDEHSKKEAKLIISEPQIIQVGNRICMNVTVESEIHGTATGTIEVNINGFGVDKKNPVANAQTSALGRALGFLGYGIIGTAATASLDEATNLYNSLFASPSKEQVDPKKPEIKRVRICGPIEYKNNDLGYVQIQLETEEYVIMQIGKSLFRYENILVTNAVVKVRGWWNGEIFAAAPDQDIILDQNKKIVS
;
A
#
# COMPACT_ATOMS: atom_id res chain seq x y z
N MET A 1 -3.17 30.85 -3.46
CA MET A 1 -3.50 29.66 -2.66
C MET A 1 -4.12 30.17 -1.39
N GLU A 2 -5.34 29.74 -1.08
CA GLU A 2 -6.06 30.21 0.10
C GLU A 2 -5.52 29.56 1.38
N THR A 3 -5.73 30.19 2.52
CA THR A 3 -5.45 29.61 3.83
C THR A 3 -6.37 28.42 4.08
N ALA A 4 -5.87 27.40 4.79
CA ALA A 4 -6.69 26.22 5.10
C ALA A 4 -7.95 26.65 5.86
N PRO A 5 -9.14 26.19 5.46
CA PRO A 5 -10.37 26.61 6.10
C PRO A 5 -10.53 25.93 7.46
N GLN A 6 -11.40 26.48 8.31
CA GLN A 6 -11.56 26.04 9.71
C GLN A 6 -11.94 24.56 9.81
N GLU A 7 -12.70 24.02 8.86
CA GLU A 7 -13.10 22.61 8.86
C GLU A 7 -11.89 21.67 8.74
N ILE A 8 -10.84 22.08 8.01
CA ILE A 8 -9.59 21.31 7.87
C ILE A 8 -8.79 21.37 9.16
N PHE A 9 -8.84 22.49 9.88
CA PHE A 9 -8.23 22.62 11.21
C PHE A 9 -8.92 21.69 12.21
N ASP A 10 -10.24 21.75 12.30
CA ASP A 10 -11.03 20.95 13.23
C ASP A 10 -10.84 19.45 12.98
N LEU A 11 -10.80 19.03 11.70
CA LEU A 11 -10.50 17.65 11.34
C LEU A 11 -9.09 17.23 11.76
N THR A 12 -8.10 18.09 11.57
CA THR A 12 -6.71 17.84 11.98
C THR A 12 -6.62 17.68 13.49
N LEU A 13 -7.25 18.58 14.25
CA LEU A 13 -7.31 18.54 15.71
C LEU A 13 -8.02 17.28 16.23
N ALA A 14 -9.15 16.92 15.63
CA ALA A 14 -9.88 15.71 15.97
C ALA A 14 -9.02 14.46 15.77
N LYS A 15 -8.29 14.37 14.65
CA LYS A 15 -7.40 13.23 14.35
C LYS A 15 -6.20 13.15 15.30
N LYS A 16 -5.62 14.30 15.67
CA LYS A 16 -4.55 14.36 16.67
C LYS A 16 -5.05 13.89 18.04
N THR A 17 -6.21 14.39 18.47
CA THR A 17 -6.83 14.02 19.74
C THR A 17 -7.20 12.53 19.79
N GLU A 18 -7.71 11.98 18.69
CA GLU A 18 -7.98 10.54 18.54
C GLU A 18 -6.71 9.71 18.74
N ASN A 19 -5.59 10.11 18.12
CA ASN A 19 -4.31 9.42 18.26
C ASN A 19 -3.75 9.49 19.69
N GLU A 20 -3.88 10.63 20.37
CA GLU A 20 -3.46 10.78 21.77
C GLU A 20 -4.27 9.86 22.70
N LYS A 21 -5.59 9.76 22.48
CA LYS A 21 -6.45 8.80 23.20
C LYS A 21 -6.09 7.35 22.89
N GLU A 22 -5.75 7.02 21.64
CA GLU A 22 -5.29 5.68 21.27
C GLU A 22 -4.01 5.30 22.02
N LEU A 23 -3.07 6.25 22.12
CA LEU A 23 -1.83 6.10 22.86
C LEU A 23 -2.06 5.87 24.36
N GLU A 24 -2.87 6.71 24.99
CA GLU A 24 -3.23 6.56 26.41
C GLU A 24 -3.91 5.19 26.67
N ASN A 25 -4.84 4.80 25.80
CA ASN A 25 -5.51 3.51 25.92
C ASN A 25 -4.57 2.32 25.75
N ALA A 26 -3.50 2.45 24.96
CA ALA A 26 -2.51 1.39 24.79
C ALA A 26 -1.77 1.12 26.12
N TYR A 27 -1.23 2.17 26.75
CA TYR A 27 -0.53 2.06 28.03
C TYR A 27 -1.47 1.64 29.17
N ARG A 28 -2.75 2.03 29.11
CA ARG A 28 -3.76 1.59 30.10
C ARG A 28 -4.12 0.10 29.99
N ARG A 29 -4.08 -0.48 28.78
CA ARG A 29 -4.51 -1.87 28.52
C ARG A 29 -3.41 -2.89 28.71
N ILE A 30 -2.16 -2.50 28.47
CA ILE A 30 -1.00 -3.36 28.61
C ILE A 30 -0.46 -3.21 30.03
N PRO A 31 -0.20 -4.31 30.76
CA PRO A 31 0.45 -4.23 32.08
C PRO A 31 1.81 -3.52 32.03
N ASP A 32 2.10 -2.75 33.08
CA ASP A 32 3.29 -1.89 33.17
C ASP A 32 4.60 -2.64 32.89
N GLU A 33 4.70 -3.90 33.32
CA GLU A 33 5.91 -4.71 33.10
C GLU A 33 6.23 -5.00 31.61
N TYR A 34 5.29 -4.71 30.70
CA TYR A 34 5.48 -4.89 29.25
C TYR A 34 5.52 -3.57 28.46
N HIS A 35 5.51 -2.41 29.13
CA HIS A 35 5.50 -1.10 28.45
C HIS A 35 6.76 -0.86 27.62
N ASP A 36 7.90 -1.43 28.01
CA ASP A 36 9.16 -1.34 27.24
C ASP A 36 9.07 -2.00 25.85
N PHE A 37 8.07 -2.86 25.63
CA PHE A 37 7.81 -3.50 24.35
C PHE A 37 6.83 -2.73 23.45
N ILE A 38 6.28 -1.60 23.94
CA ILE A 38 5.45 -0.69 23.16
C ILE A 38 6.35 0.28 22.41
N VAL A 39 6.31 0.20 21.08
CA VAL A 39 7.03 1.13 20.20
C VAL A 39 6.03 2.06 19.51
N LEU A 40 6.49 3.28 19.21
CA LEU A 40 5.69 4.28 18.50
C LEU A 40 6.04 4.27 17.02
N LEU A 41 5.08 3.86 16.19
CA LEU A 41 5.23 3.86 14.75
C LEU A 41 4.76 5.20 14.18
N GLU A 42 5.65 5.91 13.51
CA GLU A 42 5.27 7.12 12.78
C GLU A 42 4.37 6.76 11.59
N GLN A 43 3.23 7.42 11.49
CA GLN A 43 2.30 7.30 10.38
C GLN A 43 1.88 8.68 9.90
N LYS A 44 1.45 8.75 8.64
CA LYS A 44 0.83 9.96 8.08
C LYS A 44 -0.62 9.69 7.74
N ILE A 45 -1.51 10.53 8.26
CA ILE A 45 -2.93 10.50 7.94
C ILE A 45 -3.19 11.60 6.93
N LYS A 46 -3.82 11.25 5.80
CA LYS A 46 -4.29 12.26 4.85
C LYS A 46 -5.49 13.00 5.44
N ILE A 47 -5.42 14.32 5.48
CA ILE A 47 -6.50 15.19 5.96
C ILE A 47 -7.37 15.64 4.79
N THR A 48 -6.76 16.08 3.69
CA THR A 48 -7.47 16.50 2.48
C THR A 48 -6.59 16.36 1.24
N ASP A 49 -7.20 16.18 0.07
CA ASP A 49 -6.55 16.23 -1.24
C ASP A 49 -6.22 17.67 -1.68
N SER A 50 -6.94 18.65 -1.13
CA SER A 50 -6.79 20.05 -1.47
C SER A 50 -5.50 20.64 -0.89
N ARG A 51 -4.99 21.66 -1.58
CA ARG A 51 -3.77 22.38 -1.18
C ARG A 51 -4.13 23.77 -0.65
N TYR A 52 -3.59 24.09 0.50
CA TYR A 52 -3.80 25.36 1.19
C TYR A 52 -2.50 25.91 1.77
N PHE A 53 -2.50 27.18 2.15
CA PHE A 53 -1.49 27.71 3.05
C PHE A 53 -1.79 27.21 4.47
N LEU A 54 -0.81 26.54 5.08
CA LEU A 54 -0.90 26.05 6.46
C LEU A 54 -0.46 27.14 7.43
N ALA A 55 -1.35 27.51 8.34
CA ALA A 55 -1.02 28.38 9.46
C ALA A 55 -0.08 27.67 10.46
N GLU A 56 0.56 28.42 11.35
CA GLU A 56 1.57 27.90 12.30
C GLU A 56 1.01 26.82 13.24
N GLU A 57 -0.28 26.93 13.57
CA GLU A 57 -1.00 26.00 14.43
C GLU A 57 -1.10 24.60 13.79
N PHE A 58 -1.28 24.51 12.48
CA PHE A 58 -1.24 23.23 11.76
C PHE A 58 0.13 22.57 11.85
N ILE A 59 1.19 23.35 11.63
CA ILE A 59 2.57 22.86 11.65
C ILE A 59 2.92 22.35 13.05
N THR A 60 2.51 23.09 14.09
CA THR A 60 2.68 22.70 15.50
C THR A 60 1.93 21.41 15.85
N MET A 61 0.81 21.14 15.18
CA MET A 61 0.11 19.85 15.30
C MET A 61 0.81 18.69 14.58
N GLY A 62 1.85 18.95 13.78
CA GLY A 62 2.54 17.96 12.96
C GLY A 62 1.93 17.81 11.57
N ALA A 63 1.07 18.74 11.15
CA ALA A 63 0.54 18.76 9.80
C ALA A 63 1.57 19.33 8.81
N TYR A 64 1.57 18.79 7.61
CA TYR A 64 2.42 19.24 6.52
C TYR A 64 1.70 19.04 5.19
N GLN A 65 2.16 19.72 4.15
CA GLN A 65 1.60 19.64 2.81
C GLN A 65 2.61 19.03 1.84
N ASP A 66 2.13 18.15 0.96
CA ASP A 66 2.88 17.67 -0.20
C ASP A 66 2.06 17.88 -1.50
N GLU A 67 2.53 17.33 -2.63
CA GLU A 67 1.88 17.46 -3.93
C GLU A 67 0.46 16.85 -3.97
N LYS A 68 0.17 15.91 -3.08
CA LYS A 68 -1.07 15.13 -3.02
C LYS A 68 -2.07 15.68 -1.99
N GLY A 69 -1.72 16.69 -1.20
CA GLY A 69 -2.61 17.34 -0.24
C GLY A 69 -1.98 17.59 1.13
N ILE A 70 -2.83 17.72 2.16
CA ILE A 70 -2.40 17.95 3.56
C ILE A 70 -2.43 16.63 4.33
N TYR A 71 -1.39 16.42 5.12
CA TYR A 71 -1.15 15.22 5.92
C TYR A 71 -0.84 15.61 7.36
N LEU A 72 -1.21 14.74 8.30
CA LEU A 72 -0.87 14.84 9.71
C LEU A 72 0.07 13.71 10.08
N LYS A 73 1.25 14.04 10.63
CA LYS A 73 2.13 13.04 11.24
C LYS A 73 1.60 12.67 12.62
N ILE A 74 1.36 11.38 12.83
CA ILE A 74 0.94 10.82 14.10
C ILE A 74 1.87 9.67 14.50
N LYS A 75 1.80 9.27 15.77
CA LYS A 75 2.54 8.12 16.30
C LYS A 75 1.55 7.12 16.86
N LYS A 76 1.46 5.95 16.23
CA LYS A 76 0.59 4.86 16.68
C LYS A 76 1.35 3.91 17.59
N PRO A 77 0.80 3.55 18.76
CA PRO A 77 1.39 2.54 19.63
C PRO A 77 1.31 1.15 18.98
N TYR A 78 2.39 0.39 19.09
CA TYR A 78 2.50 -0.98 18.57
C TYR A 78 3.22 -1.87 19.58
N MET A 79 2.62 -3.03 19.88
CA MET A 79 3.27 -4.04 20.71
C MET A 79 4.14 -4.93 19.84
N THR A 80 5.45 -4.93 20.13
CA THR A 80 6.43 -5.79 19.44
C THR A 80 6.13 -7.28 19.62
N VAL A 81 6.60 -8.09 18.67
CA VAL A 81 6.48 -9.56 18.74
C VAL A 81 7.15 -10.10 20.00
N ASP A 82 8.30 -9.55 20.38
CA ASP A 82 9.02 -9.90 21.61
C ASP A 82 8.17 -9.68 22.86
N GLY A 83 7.46 -8.55 22.92
CA GLY A 83 6.52 -8.27 24.01
C GLY A 83 5.37 -9.29 24.05
N ARG A 84 4.81 -9.64 22.89
CA ARG A 84 3.75 -10.68 22.82
C ARG A 84 4.26 -12.05 23.29
N ILE A 85 5.47 -12.44 22.88
CA ILE A 85 6.10 -13.70 23.31
C ILE A 85 6.32 -13.67 24.82
N ARG A 86 6.81 -12.56 25.36
CA ARG A 86 7.06 -12.40 26.80
C ARG A 86 5.76 -12.51 27.59
N MET A 87 4.72 -11.79 27.20
CA MET A 87 3.39 -11.88 27.83
C MET A 87 2.86 -13.32 27.83
N ALA A 88 2.93 -14.01 26.68
CA ALA A 88 2.46 -15.38 26.56
C ALA A 88 3.24 -16.35 27.45
N ARG A 89 4.57 -16.26 27.47
CA ARG A 89 5.42 -17.12 28.30
C ARG A 89 5.22 -16.86 29.79
N ASP A 90 5.13 -15.61 30.20
CA ASP A 90 4.94 -15.26 31.60
C ASP A 90 3.57 -15.73 32.12
N GLU A 91 2.50 -15.57 31.32
CA GLU A 91 1.18 -16.08 31.69
C GLU A 91 1.17 -17.61 31.83
N HIS A 92 1.74 -18.32 30.85
CA HIS A 92 1.81 -19.78 30.88
C HIS A 92 2.67 -20.29 32.03
N SER A 93 3.83 -19.68 32.29
CA SER A 93 4.69 -20.04 33.42
C SER A 93 3.99 -19.83 34.76
N LYS A 94 3.22 -18.74 34.92
CA LYS A 94 2.47 -18.46 36.16
C LYS A 94 1.34 -19.47 36.40
N LYS A 95 0.78 -20.05 35.33
CA LYS A 95 -0.33 -21.02 35.37
C LYS A 95 0.13 -22.48 35.23
N GLU A 96 1.44 -22.72 35.19
CA GLU A 96 2.04 -24.05 34.92
C GLU A 96 1.47 -24.72 33.66
N ALA A 97 1.11 -23.91 32.66
CA ALA A 97 0.47 -24.32 31.42
C ALA A 97 1.47 -24.41 30.26
N LYS A 98 1.18 -25.26 29.27
CA LYS A 98 2.02 -25.44 28.09
C LYS A 98 1.73 -24.41 27.00
N LEU A 99 2.81 -23.85 26.44
CA LEU A 99 2.79 -23.01 25.25
C LEU A 99 3.69 -23.65 24.19
N ILE A 100 3.16 -23.90 23.00
CA ILE A 100 3.90 -24.45 21.86
C ILE A 100 3.84 -23.44 20.72
N ILE A 101 5.00 -23.09 20.19
CA ILE A 101 5.12 -22.32 18.94
C ILE A 101 5.65 -23.30 17.89
N SER A 102 4.83 -23.60 16.89
CA SER A 102 5.19 -24.54 15.83
C SER A 102 6.29 -23.99 14.93
N GLU A 103 6.97 -24.88 14.22
CA GLU A 103 7.92 -24.48 13.18
C GLU A 103 7.21 -23.67 12.08
N PRO A 104 7.80 -22.57 11.59
CA PRO A 104 7.24 -21.79 10.50
C PRO A 104 7.10 -22.62 9.23
N GLN A 105 5.96 -22.51 8.56
CA GLN A 105 5.65 -23.24 7.34
C GLN A 105 5.47 -22.28 6.18
N ILE A 106 6.22 -22.49 5.10
CA ILE A 106 5.96 -21.79 3.84
C ILE A 106 4.88 -22.56 3.07
N ILE A 107 3.81 -21.87 2.70
CA ILE A 107 2.71 -22.43 1.94
C ILE A 107 2.50 -21.61 0.65
N GLN A 108 1.97 -22.26 -0.38
CA GLN A 108 1.57 -21.59 -1.62
C GLN A 108 0.06 -21.42 -1.66
N VAL A 109 -0.40 -20.18 -1.85
CA VAL A 109 -1.83 -19.83 -1.97
C VAL A 109 -2.03 -19.17 -3.34
N GLY A 110 -2.46 -19.96 -4.32
CA GLY A 110 -2.51 -19.52 -5.72
C GLY A 110 -1.11 -19.17 -6.22
N ASN A 111 -0.92 -17.91 -6.65
CA ASN A 111 0.37 -17.40 -7.14
C ASN A 111 1.19 -16.71 -6.04
N ARG A 112 0.76 -16.78 -4.78
CA ARG A 112 1.41 -16.11 -3.64
C ARG A 112 2.11 -17.13 -2.75
N ILE A 113 3.26 -16.73 -2.23
CA ILE A 113 3.99 -17.50 -1.22
C ILE A 113 3.65 -16.86 0.13
N CYS A 114 3.16 -17.66 1.07
CA CYS A 114 2.78 -17.21 2.41
C CYS A 114 3.57 -17.97 3.48
N MET A 115 3.73 -17.33 4.62
CA MET A 115 4.31 -17.89 5.84
C MET A 115 3.21 -18.10 6.87
N ASN A 116 3.14 -19.32 7.41
CA ASN A 116 2.27 -19.69 8.51
C ASN A 116 3.08 -19.99 9.76
N VAL A 117 2.60 -19.53 10.90
CA VAL A 117 3.07 -19.95 12.22
C VAL A 117 1.87 -20.23 13.09
N THR A 118 1.83 -21.41 13.70
CA THR A 118 0.78 -21.81 14.64
C THR A 118 1.30 -21.71 16.06
N VAL A 119 0.45 -21.21 16.96
CA VAL A 119 0.70 -21.18 18.40
C VAL A 119 -0.42 -21.94 19.09
N GLU A 120 -0.05 -22.91 19.91
CA GLU A 120 -0.95 -23.67 20.77
C GLU A 120 -0.73 -23.24 22.21
N SER A 121 -1.79 -22.72 22.82
CA SER A 121 -1.86 -22.23 24.20
C SER A 121 -2.87 -23.08 24.95
N GLU A 122 -2.47 -23.75 26.03
CA GLU A 122 -3.43 -24.49 26.88
C GLU A 122 -4.47 -23.57 27.53
N ILE A 123 -4.18 -22.26 27.60
CA ILE A 123 -5.05 -21.26 28.24
C ILE A 123 -6.08 -20.70 27.24
N HIS A 124 -5.66 -20.42 26.00
CA HIS A 124 -6.44 -19.65 25.02
C HIS A 124 -6.76 -20.44 23.73
N GLY A 125 -6.34 -21.71 23.65
CA GLY A 125 -6.51 -22.55 22.47
C GLY A 125 -5.42 -22.34 21.42
N THR A 126 -5.76 -22.60 20.16
CA THR A 126 -4.81 -22.59 19.04
C THR A 126 -5.14 -21.50 18.05
N ALA A 127 -4.11 -20.80 17.57
CA ALA A 127 -4.25 -19.83 16.48
C ALA A 127 -3.11 -19.94 15.49
N THR A 128 -3.41 -19.67 14.22
CA THR A 128 -2.43 -19.61 13.13
C THR A 128 -2.39 -18.20 12.58
N GLY A 129 -1.19 -17.62 12.54
CA GLY A 129 -0.92 -16.37 11.84
C GLY A 129 -0.39 -16.67 10.45
N THR A 130 -0.95 -16.00 9.45
CA THR A 130 -0.55 -16.11 8.04
C THR A 130 -0.16 -14.73 7.52
N ILE A 131 0.94 -14.64 6.78
CA ILE A 131 1.37 -13.43 6.08
C ILE A 131 1.97 -13.77 4.72
N GLU A 132 1.80 -12.92 3.73
CA GLU A 132 2.48 -13.06 2.43
C GLU A 132 3.99 -12.81 2.58
N VAL A 133 4.80 -13.64 1.94
CA VAL A 133 6.27 -13.47 1.88
C VAL A 133 6.58 -12.58 0.69
N ASN A 134 6.92 -11.32 0.97
CA ASN A 134 7.25 -10.34 -0.07
C ASN A 134 8.65 -10.58 -0.65
N ILE A 135 8.80 -11.61 -1.47
CA ILE A 135 10.04 -11.86 -2.22
C ILE A 135 10.24 -10.70 -3.21
N ASN A 136 11.38 -10.02 -3.11
CA ASN A 136 11.69 -8.74 -3.81
C ASN A 136 10.91 -7.51 -3.30
N GLY A 137 10.33 -7.57 -2.09
CA GLY A 137 9.65 -6.44 -1.47
C GLY A 137 10.56 -5.23 -1.19
N PHE A 138 9.96 -4.08 -0.92
CA PHE A 138 10.65 -2.85 -0.52
C PHE A 138 10.91 -2.80 1.00
N GLY A 139 11.77 -1.88 1.44
CA GLY A 139 11.98 -1.63 2.87
C GLY A 139 12.66 -2.79 3.61
N VAL A 140 12.06 -3.21 4.73
CA VAL A 140 12.58 -4.27 5.60
C VAL A 140 12.63 -5.64 4.89
N ASP A 141 11.70 -5.89 3.96
CA ASP A 141 11.59 -7.15 3.22
C ASP A 141 12.66 -7.31 2.14
N LYS A 142 13.36 -6.22 1.77
CA LYS A 142 14.42 -6.25 0.76
C LYS A 142 15.61 -7.10 1.18
N LYS A 143 15.90 -7.18 2.49
CA LYS A 143 17.09 -7.84 3.02
C LYS A 143 16.80 -9.26 3.52
N ASN A 144 15.68 -9.46 4.21
CA ASN A 144 15.36 -10.73 4.87
C ASN A 144 13.83 -11.03 4.84
N PRO A 145 13.22 -11.21 3.66
CA PRO A 145 11.76 -11.31 3.52
C PRO A 145 11.16 -12.50 4.28
N VAL A 146 11.90 -13.62 4.34
CA VAL A 146 11.45 -14.83 5.05
C VAL A 146 11.46 -14.62 6.57
N ALA A 147 12.50 -14.00 7.12
CA ALA A 147 12.60 -13.77 8.56
C ALA A 147 11.53 -12.77 9.05
N ASN A 148 11.29 -11.71 8.27
CA ASN A 148 10.21 -10.76 8.57
C ASN A 148 8.85 -11.46 8.55
N ALA A 149 8.55 -12.20 7.47
CA ALA A 149 7.32 -12.96 7.36
C ALA A 149 7.14 -13.95 8.53
N GLN A 150 8.20 -14.62 8.97
CA GLN A 150 8.15 -15.48 10.15
C GLN A 150 7.75 -14.72 11.42
N THR A 151 8.42 -13.61 11.72
CA THR A 151 8.10 -12.79 12.91
C THR A 151 6.71 -12.18 12.83
N SER A 152 6.28 -11.73 11.65
CA SER A 152 4.93 -11.22 11.39
C SER A 152 3.85 -12.28 11.57
N ALA A 153 4.05 -13.50 11.04
CA ALA A 153 3.13 -14.62 11.23
C ALA A 153 3.02 -15.01 12.71
N LEU A 154 4.15 -15.11 13.41
CA LEU A 154 4.15 -15.38 14.86
C LEU A 154 3.43 -14.29 15.65
N GLY A 155 3.69 -13.02 15.34
CA GLY A 155 3.03 -11.88 15.94
C GLY A 155 1.50 -11.93 15.78
N ARG A 156 1.02 -12.32 14.60
CA ARG A 156 -0.43 -12.50 14.33
C ARG A 156 -1.02 -13.64 15.13
N ALA A 157 -0.36 -14.81 15.14
CA ALA A 157 -0.83 -15.96 15.91
C ALA A 157 -1.00 -15.62 17.41
N LEU A 158 0.00 -14.96 17.99
CA LEU A 158 -0.06 -14.49 19.38
C LEU A 158 -1.14 -13.41 19.59
N GLY A 159 -1.30 -12.51 18.61
CA GLY A 159 -2.34 -11.49 18.63
C GLY A 159 -3.75 -12.10 18.62
N PHE A 160 -3.99 -13.15 17.84
CA PHE A 160 -5.26 -13.88 17.82
C PHE A 160 -5.57 -14.58 19.15
N LEU A 161 -4.54 -14.97 19.89
CA LEU A 161 -4.68 -15.52 21.26
C LEU A 161 -4.84 -14.43 22.33
N GLY A 162 -4.92 -13.15 21.98
CA GLY A 162 -5.14 -12.06 22.93
C GLY A 162 -3.88 -11.34 23.42
N TYR A 163 -2.68 -11.78 23.03
CA TYR A 163 -1.45 -11.21 23.55
C TYR A 163 -1.08 -9.90 22.85
N GLY A 164 -0.94 -8.83 23.63
CA GLY A 164 -0.41 -7.55 23.17
C GLY A 164 -1.32 -6.82 22.17
N ILE A 165 -2.64 -7.00 22.27
CA ILE A 165 -3.59 -6.29 21.41
C ILE A 165 -3.67 -4.82 21.82
N ILE A 166 -3.26 -3.94 20.91
CA ILE A 166 -3.43 -2.50 21.00
C ILE A 166 -4.34 -2.05 19.84
N GLY A 167 -5.41 -1.31 20.15
CA GLY A 167 -6.38 -0.86 19.13
C GLY A 167 -7.01 -2.02 18.34
N THR A 168 -7.10 -1.87 17.02
CA THR A 168 -7.56 -2.92 16.07
C THR A 168 -6.40 -3.81 15.57
N ALA A 169 -5.19 -3.67 16.11
CA ALA A 169 -3.96 -4.27 15.57
C ALA A 169 -3.79 -5.79 15.80
N ALA A 170 -4.84 -6.51 16.19
CA ALA A 170 -4.82 -7.98 16.20
C ALA A 170 -4.60 -8.55 14.78
N THR A 171 -4.98 -7.80 13.74
CA THR A 171 -4.95 -8.22 12.33
C THR A 171 -3.92 -7.49 11.46
N ALA A 172 -3.14 -6.56 12.00
CA ALA A 172 -2.14 -5.80 11.24
C ALA A 172 -0.74 -5.97 11.86
N SER A 173 0.17 -6.63 11.13
CA SER A 173 1.58 -6.77 11.52
C SER A 173 2.36 -5.48 11.25
N LEU A 174 3.52 -5.32 11.90
CA LEU A 174 4.44 -4.20 11.68
C LEU A 174 4.79 -4.03 10.20
N ASP A 175 4.98 -5.15 9.50
CA ASP A 175 5.28 -5.18 8.07
C ASP A 175 4.06 -4.80 7.23
N GLU A 176 2.83 -5.13 7.61
CA GLU A 176 1.65 -4.60 6.91
C GLU A 176 1.46 -3.11 7.20
N ALA A 177 1.67 -2.62 8.41
CA ALA A 177 1.59 -1.18 8.67
C ALA A 177 2.68 -0.42 7.90
N THR A 178 3.89 -0.99 7.80
CA THR A 178 5.05 -0.41 7.11
C THR A 178 5.02 -0.63 5.60
N ASN A 179 4.45 -1.73 5.10
CA ASN A 179 4.28 -2.04 3.67
C ASN A 179 2.99 -1.45 3.12
N LEU A 180 1.92 -1.33 3.90
CA LEU A 180 0.80 -0.45 3.60
C LEU A 180 1.30 1.00 3.56
N TYR A 181 2.17 1.41 4.49
CA TYR A 181 2.86 2.69 4.41
C TYR A 181 3.73 2.82 3.15
N ASN A 182 4.55 1.82 2.81
CA ASN A 182 5.38 1.84 1.60
C ASN A 182 4.56 1.64 0.32
N SER A 183 3.36 1.05 0.34
CA SER A 183 2.53 0.83 -0.87
C SER A 183 1.51 1.94 -1.09
N LEU A 184 0.96 2.53 -0.02
CA LEU A 184 0.11 3.72 -0.08
C LEU A 184 0.96 4.99 -0.29
N PHE A 185 2.23 4.97 0.15
CA PHE A 185 3.08 6.15 0.19
C PHE A 185 4.52 6.00 -0.30
N ALA A 186 4.92 4.86 -0.85
CA ALA A 186 5.68 5.03 -2.09
C ALA A 186 4.74 5.83 -3.00
N SER A 187 5.12 7.08 -3.33
CA SER A 187 4.83 7.57 -4.68
C SER A 187 5.07 6.38 -5.56
N PRO A 188 4.06 5.85 -6.29
CA PRO A 188 4.08 4.51 -6.86
C PRO A 188 5.51 4.29 -7.24
N SER A 189 6.23 3.50 -6.43
CA SER A 189 7.64 3.33 -6.75
C SER A 189 7.46 2.71 -8.09
N LYS A 190 7.84 3.48 -9.12
CA LYS A 190 8.09 2.94 -10.43
C LYS A 190 8.88 1.72 -10.05
N GLU A 191 8.25 0.54 -10.11
CA GLU A 191 9.00 -0.64 -10.38
C GLU A 191 9.79 -0.16 -11.57
N GLN A 192 11.07 0.08 -11.33
CA GLN A 192 12.04 0.08 -12.37
C GLN A 192 12.01 -1.36 -12.89
N VAL A 193 10.93 -1.72 -13.60
CA VAL A 193 11.09 -2.07 -14.99
C VAL A 193 12.03 -1.01 -15.50
N ASP A 194 13.30 -1.39 -15.59
CA ASP A 194 14.35 -0.67 -16.30
C ASP A 194 13.66 0.18 -17.38
N PRO A 195 13.76 1.53 -17.35
CA PRO A 195 13.01 2.38 -18.25
C PRO A 195 13.52 2.09 -19.65
N LYS A 196 12.95 1.06 -20.29
CA LYS A 196 12.90 0.95 -21.72
C LYS A 196 12.35 2.29 -22.14
N LYS A 197 13.23 3.06 -22.80
CA LYS A 197 12.90 4.30 -23.48
C LYS A 197 11.52 4.11 -24.11
N PRO A 198 10.60 5.07 -23.96
CA PRO A 198 9.24 4.89 -24.43
C PRO A 198 9.27 4.41 -25.88
N GLU A 199 8.69 3.24 -26.12
CA GLU A 199 8.72 2.59 -27.42
C GLU A 199 7.65 3.23 -28.29
N ILE A 200 7.94 3.39 -29.58
CA ILE A 200 6.92 3.76 -30.55
C ILE A 200 6.29 2.45 -31.02
N LYS A 201 5.00 2.27 -30.72
CA LYS A 201 4.21 1.17 -31.25
C LYS A 201 3.25 1.70 -32.30
N ARG A 202 3.08 0.92 -33.35
CA ARG A 202 2.03 1.12 -34.33
C ARG A 202 0.85 0.24 -33.93
N VAL A 203 -0.32 0.83 -33.79
CA VAL A 203 -1.48 0.16 -33.17
C VAL A 203 -2.75 0.44 -33.95
N ARG A 204 -3.67 -0.54 -33.99
CA ARG A 204 -5.06 -0.33 -34.43
C ARG A 204 -5.89 0.13 -33.26
N ILE A 205 -6.77 1.09 -33.47
CA ILE A 205 -7.84 1.37 -32.54
C ILE A 205 -8.99 0.40 -32.78
N CYS A 206 -9.41 -0.33 -31.75
CA CYS A 206 -10.43 -1.39 -31.84
C CYS A 206 -11.78 -0.99 -31.24
N GLY A 207 -11.86 0.14 -30.55
CA GLY A 207 -13.09 0.63 -29.93
C GLY A 207 -13.04 2.14 -29.63
N PRO A 208 -14.13 2.71 -29.11
CA PRO A 208 -14.14 4.10 -28.64
C PRO A 208 -13.26 4.28 -27.40
N ILE A 209 -12.92 5.54 -27.09
CA ILE A 209 -12.29 5.88 -25.81
C ILE A 209 -13.34 5.80 -24.71
N GLU A 210 -13.07 5.00 -23.69
CA GLU A 210 -13.84 4.92 -22.45
C GLU A 210 -13.21 5.83 -21.38
N TYR A 211 -13.93 6.88 -21.00
CA TYR A 211 -13.48 7.82 -19.98
C TYR A 211 -13.83 7.30 -18.59
N LYS A 212 -12.80 7.12 -17.74
CA LYS A 212 -13.00 6.75 -16.34
C LYS A 212 -13.22 7.98 -15.45
N ASN A 213 -12.58 9.09 -15.79
CA ASN A 213 -12.75 10.41 -15.17
C ASN A 213 -12.25 11.51 -16.12
N ASN A 214 -12.27 12.78 -15.68
CA ASN A 214 -11.86 13.94 -16.47
C ASN A 214 -10.37 13.97 -16.87
N ASP A 215 -9.56 13.06 -16.34
CA ASP A 215 -8.11 13.05 -16.54
C ASP A 215 -7.58 11.76 -17.20
N LEU A 216 -8.45 10.75 -17.41
CA LEU A 216 -8.03 9.43 -17.86
C LEU A 216 -9.05 8.73 -18.78
N GLY A 217 -8.56 8.29 -19.94
CA GLY A 217 -9.30 7.48 -20.90
C GLY A 217 -8.61 6.16 -21.21
N TYR A 218 -9.38 5.17 -21.62
CA TYR A 218 -8.91 3.85 -22.04
C TYR A 218 -9.44 3.55 -23.43
N VAL A 219 -8.63 2.90 -24.27
CA VAL A 219 -9.09 2.44 -25.57
C VAL A 219 -8.50 1.08 -25.87
N GLN A 220 -9.32 0.17 -26.38
CA GLN A 220 -8.83 -1.13 -26.84
C GLN A 220 -8.02 -0.94 -28.12
N ILE A 221 -6.83 -1.52 -28.16
CA ILE A 221 -5.95 -1.47 -29.31
C ILE A 221 -5.48 -2.86 -29.73
N GLN A 222 -5.15 -3.02 -31.00
CA GLN A 222 -4.48 -4.20 -31.55
C GLN A 222 -3.04 -3.84 -31.92
N LEU A 223 -2.08 -4.60 -31.39
CA LEU A 223 -0.65 -4.46 -31.71
C LEU A 223 -0.31 -5.10 -33.06
N GLU A 224 0.89 -4.82 -33.59
CA GLU A 224 1.42 -5.51 -34.78
C GLU A 224 1.60 -7.02 -34.58
N THR A 225 1.70 -7.48 -33.33
CA THR A 225 1.71 -8.90 -32.94
C THR A 225 0.33 -9.56 -32.98
N GLU A 226 -0.71 -8.82 -33.42
CA GLU A 226 -2.13 -9.21 -33.39
C GLU A 226 -2.75 -9.34 -31.99
N GLU A 227 -1.97 -9.09 -30.93
CA GLU A 227 -2.44 -9.06 -29.56
C GLU A 227 -3.36 -7.86 -29.29
N TYR A 228 -4.40 -8.09 -28.51
CA TYR A 228 -5.33 -7.05 -28.06
C TYR A 228 -4.97 -6.61 -26.66
N VAL A 229 -4.77 -5.31 -26.49
CA VAL A 229 -4.36 -4.71 -25.21
C VAL A 229 -5.13 -3.43 -24.95
N ILE A 230 -5.11 -2.96 -23.71
CA ILE A 230 -5.70 -1.67 -23.35
C ILE A 230 -4.63 -0.59 -23.45
N MET A 231 -4.92 0.47 -24.18
CA MET A 231 -4.12 1.69 -24.17
C MET A 231 -4.72 2.69 -23.19
N GLN A 232 -3.89 3.16 -22.26
CA GLN A 232 -4.25 4.22 -21.32
C GLN A 232 -3.80 5.58 -21.88
N ILE A 233 -4.72 6.55 -21.90
CA ILE A 233 -4.52 7.88 -22.46
C ILE A 233 -4.78 8.92 -21.38
N GLY A 234 -3.80 9.78 -21.09
CA GLY A 234 -3.97 10.91 -20.18
C GLY A 234 -4.67 12.10 -20.83
N LYS A 235 -5.25 12.98 -20.01
CA LYS A 235 -5.96 14.21 -20.43
C LYS A 235 -5.30 15.02 -21.53
N SER A 236 -3.98 15.19 -21.48
CA SER A 236 -3.21 16.00 -22.45
C SER A 236 -3.33 15.47 -23.88
N LEU A 237 -3.67 14.19 -24.04
CA LEU A 237 -3.82 13.49 -25.31
C LEU A 237 -5.29 13.41 -25.78
N PHE A 238 -6.27 13.88 -24.99
CA PHE A 238 -7.68 13.91 -25.44
C PHE A 238 -7.89 14.80 -26.67
N ARG A 239 -6.97 15.74 -26.92
CA ARG A 239 -6.93 16.53 -28.16
C ARG A 239 -6.79 15.68 -29.44
N TYR A 240 -6.39 14.41 -29.34
CA TYR A 240 -6.29 13.46 -30.46
C TYR A 240 -7.51 12.53 -30.60
N GLU A 241 -8.60 12.77 -29.86
CA GLU A 241 -9.81 11.93 -29.92
C GLU A 241 -10.35 11.76 -31.35
N ASN A 242 -10.24 12.80 -32.18
CA ASN A 242 -10.67 12.78 -33.58
C ASN A 242 -9.87 11.82 -34.49
N ILE A 243 -8.65 11.44 -34.10
CA ILE A 243 -7.82 10.47 -34.85
C ILE A 243 -7.77 9.09 -34.18
N LEU A 244 -8.23 8.99 -32.93
CA LEU A 244 -8.35 7.75 -32.17
C LEU A 244 -9.73 7.08 -32.38
N VAL A 245 -10.13 6.94 -33.64
CA VAL A 245 -11.41 6.34 -34.04
C VAL A 245 -11.24 4.86 -34.40
N THR A 246 -12.28 4.05 -34.22
CA THR A 246 -12.27 2.62 -34.55
C THR A 246 -11.71 2.36 -35.95
N ASN A 247 -10.81 1.38 -36.05
CA ASN A 247 -10.01 0.99 -37.23
C ASN A 247 -8.92 1.98 -37.67
N ALA A 248 -8.73 3.12 -37.00
CA ALA A 248 -7.57 3.97 -37.24
C ALA A 248 -6.27 3.24 -36.88
N VAL A 249 -5.21 3.50 -37.65
CA VAL A 249 -3.87 3.03 -37.36
C VAL A 249 -3.04 4.23 -36.94
N VAL A 250 -2.45 4.18 -35.75
CA VAL A 250 -1.70 5.30 -35.19
C VAL A 250 -0.34 4.83 -34.68
N LYS A 251 0.65 5.73 -34.69
CA LYS A 251 1.92 5.55 -33.99
C LYS A 251 1.84 6.27 -32.66
N VAL A 252 2.01 5.50 -31.58
CA VAL A 252 1.93 6.00 -30.22
C VAL A 252 3.24 5.68 -29.51
N ARG A 253 3.84 6.69 -28.91
CA ARG A 253 4.99 6.54 -28.02
C ARG A 253 4.48 6.30 -26.60
N GLY A 254 4.93 5.24 -25.95
CA GLY A 254 4.43 4.87 -24.63
C GLY A 254 5.26 3.84 -23.89
N TRP A 255 4.74 3.40 -22.74
CA TRP A 255 5.35 2.37 -21.91
C TRP A 255 4.43 1.16 -21.83
N TRP A 256 5.02 -0.02 -21.94
CA TRP A 256 4.33 -1.31 -21.81
C TRP A 256 4.65 -1.94 -20.46
N ASN A 257 3.63 -2.33 -19.70
CA ASN A 257 3.81 -2.98 -18.39
C ASN A 257 3.42 -4.47 -18.37
N GLY A 258 3.11 -5.06 -19.52
CA GLY A 258 2.64 -6.45 -19.65
C GLY A 258 1.13 -6.59 -19.84
N GLU A 259 0.34 -5.59 -19.45
CA GLU A 259 -1.13 -5.63 -19.55
C GLU A 259 -1.71 -4.38 -20.24
N ILE A 260 -1.07 -3.22 -20.03
CA ILE A 260 -1.52 -1.90 -20.47
C ILE A 260 -0.38 -1.19 -21.21
N PHE A 261 -0.73 -0.52 -22.30
CA PHE A 261 0.14 0.40 -23.01
C PHE A 261 -0.19 1.84 -22.59
N ALA A 262 0.67 2.46 -21.79
CA ALA A 262 0.47 3.83 -21.33
C ALA A 262 1.05 4.83 -22.34
N ALA A 263 0.19 5.62 -22.99
CA ALA A 263 0.61 6.64 -23.95
C ALA A 263 1.34 7.80 -23.23
N ALA A 264 2.42 8.30 -23.84
CA ALA A 264 3.23 9.36 -23.24
C ALA A 264 2.51 10.72 -23.30
N PRO A 265 2.33 11.42 -22.16
CA PRO A 265 1.42 12.57 -22.06
C PRO A 265 1.84 13.79 -22.91
N ASP A 266 3.12 13.91 -23.24
CA ASP A 266 3.67 15.07 -23.97
C ASP A 266 4.19 14.70 -25.37
N GLN A 267 3.66 13.64 -25.98
CA GLN A 267 4.09 13.17 -27.28
C GLN A 267 2.92 13.16 -28.27
N ASP A 268 3.22 13.47 -29.53
CA ASP A 268 2.22 13.43 -30.59
C ASP A 268 1.80 11.99 -30.90
N ILE A 269 0.49 11.79 -31.04
CA ILE A 269 -0.09 10.61 -31.67
C ILE A 269 -0.18 10.91 -33.16
N ILE A 270 0.52 10.13 -33.97
CA ILE A 270 0.60 10.36 -35.42
C ILE A 270 -0.30 9.36 -36.13
N LEU A 271 -1.27 9.86 -36.88
CA LEU A 271 -2.08 9.04 -37.77
C LEU A 271 -1.20 8.41 -38.86
N ASP A 272 -1.21 7.09 -38.95
CA ASP A 272 -0.52 6.37 -40.00
C ASP A 272 -1.46 6.23 -41.21
N GLN A 273 -1.13 6.93 -42.30
CA GLN A 273 -1.94 6.91 -43.53
C GLN A 273 -1.94 5.53 -44.21
N ASN A 274 -1.03 4.64 -43.84
CA ASN A 274 -1.07 3.24 -44.26
C ASN A 274 -2.08 2.48 -43.42
N LYS A 275 -3.29 2.25 -43.97
CA LYS A 275 -4.41 1.57 -43.29
C LYS A 275 -4.20 0.08 -42.96
N LYS A 276 -3.13 -0.53 -43.48
CA LYS A 276 -2.81 -1.94 -43.25
C LYS A 276 -1.81 -2.09 -42.11
N ILE A 277 -2.21 -2.78 -41.04
CA ILE A 277 -1.30 -3.14 -39.94
C ILE A 277 -0.40 -4.31 -40.33
N VAL A 278 -0.88 -5.15 -41.25
CA VAL A 278 -0.21 -6.35 -41.74
C VAL A 278 -0.18 -6.31 -43.27
N SER A 279 0.94 -6.72 -43.86
CA SER A 279 1.05 -7.06 -45.29
C SER A 279 0.22 -8.31 -45.60
#